data_AF-A0A2V6A0Q7-F1
#
_entry.id   AF-A0A2V6A0Q7-F1
#
_cell.length_a   1.000
_cell.length_b   1.000
_cell.length_c   1.000
_cell.angle_alpha   90.00
_cell.angle_beta   90.00
_cell.angle_gamma   90.00
#
_symmetry.space_group_name_H-M   'P 1'
#
loop_
_entity.id
_entity.type
_entity.pdbx_description
1 polymer ?
#
loop_
_entity_poly.entity_id
_entity_poly.type
_entity_poly.pdbx_seq_one_letter_code
_entity_poly.pdbx_strand_id
1 'polypeptide(L)'
;MSRPFASSAFALTNTSKAVSVPRRAMRFARRSSWPLIIRVKSALSKQWRNLSFIKFAIAGRIALENLQLTQASLQFSTLKRGLPFIILVGVVVLIAALGVHIDWTWKRKLSPRGGRYFFHRVELAVPSFHQSEEKWRDDPLGGVADNGTLGGEGCAVAAAAMVFKFYGIDVDPQQLNWFLTSVGGYTDRGWLYWDRAAWFAPNHVRHVYEDLASYDLIDSNLARGNPVIVRVRLRGGVTHFVVIAGKDGFDYLIADPGAGSARGLYPLRELGSDIEALRFYEPIAAANSQLSAKRETSN
;
A
#
# COMPACT_ATOMS: atom_id res chain seq x y z
N MET A 1 -34.52 19.44 -91.93
CA MET A 1 -34.80 20.01 -90.60
C MET A 1 -34.68 18.91 -89.57
N SER A 2 -33.67 18.96 -88.71
CA SER A 2 -33.47 17.99 -87.62
C SER A 2 -32.56 18.61 -86.55
N ARG A 3 -33.16 18.96 -85.41
CA ARG A 3 -32.54 18.98 -84.07
C ARG A 3 -32.97 17.69 -83.35
N PRO A 4 -32.47 17.29 -82.16
CA PRO A 4 -31.47 17.89 -81.24
C PRO A 4 -30.42 16.88 -80.70
N PHE A 5 -29.47 17.29 -79.85
CA PHE A 5 -29.20 16.71 -78.51
C PHE A 5 -27.92 17.32 -77.88
N ALA A 6 -28.04 17.68 -76.59
CA ALA A 6 -26.97 18.21 -75.74
C ALA A 6 -26.06 17.11 -75.19
N SER A 7 -24.82 17.42 -74.81
CA SER A 7 -24.14 16.65 -73.76
C SER A 7 -23.11 17.49 -73.00
N SER A 8 -23.52 17.94 -71.81
CA SER A 8 -22.65 18.36 -70.73
C SER A 8 -22.12 17.12 -70.01
N ALA A 9 -20.79 16.93 -69.99
CA ALA A 9 -20.19 15.82 -69.24
C ALA A 9 -20.24 16.11 -67.74
N PHE A 10 -21.12 15.39 -67.03
CA PHE A 10 -21.18 15.35 -65.57
C PHE A 10 -20.49 14.07 -65.08
N ALA A 11 -19.57 14.20 -64.13
CA ALA A 11 -19.08 13.06 -63.36
C ALA A 11 -19.96 12.94 -62.11
N LEU A 12 -20.76 11.88 -62.03
CA LEU A 12 -21.60 11.56 -60.88
C LEU A 12 -20.83 10.60 -59.95
N THR A 13 -20.69 10.98 -58.69
CA THR A 13 -20.39 10.04 -57.60
C THR A 13 -21.49 10.15 -56.57
N ASN A 14 -21.94 9.02 -56.02
CA ASN A 14 -23.21 8.88 -55.29
C ASN A 14 -23.30 9.62 -53.95
N THR A 15 -22.37 10.51 -53.63
CA THR A 15 -22.53 11.48 -52.55
C THR A 15 -21.87 12.80 -52.93
N SER A 16 -22.61 13.90 -52.78
CA SER A 16 -22.23 15.32 -52.87
C SER A 16 -22.18 16.01 -54.25
N LYS A 17 -22.73 17.24 -54.22
CA LYS A 17 -22.99 18.22 -55.28
C LYS A 17 -21.95 18.26 -56.40
N ALA A 18 -22.42 18.30 -57.66
CA ALA A 18 -21.60 18.47 -58.85
C ALA A 18 -20.75 19.75 -58.76
N VAL A 19 -19.42 19.60 -58.83
CA VAL A 19 -18.48 20.72 -58.93
C VAL A 19 -18.11 20.90 -60.40
N SER A 20 -18.44 22.06 -60.98
CA SER A 20 -18.07 22.37 -62.37
C SER A 20 -16.57 22.62 -62.46
N VAL A 21 -15.84 21.79 -63.21
CA VAL A 21 -14.42 22.02 -63.50
C VAL A 21 -14.30 22.97 -64.69
N PRO A 22 -13.58 24.11 -64.58
CA PRO A 22 -13.46 25.07 -65.68
C PRO A 22 -12.80 24.46 -66.92
N ARG A 23 -13.38 24.68 -68.12
CA ARG A 23 -12.89 24.13 -69.41
C ARG A 23 -11.41 24.45 -69.71
N ARG A 24 -10.86 25.50 -69.11
CA ARG A 24 -9.45 25.91 -69.27
C ARG A 24 -8.49 24.92 -68.60
N ALA A 25 -8.87 24.38 -67.42
CA ALA A 25 -8.07 23.40 -66.69
C ALA A 25 -7.99 22.05 -67.41
N MET A 26 -9.11 21.59 -68.00
CA MET A 26 -9.12 20.35 -68.80
C MET A 26 -8.25 20.46 -70.06
N ARG A 27 -8.24 21.62 -70.74
CA ARG A 27 -7.40 21.83 -71.94
C ARG A 27 -5.90 21.81 -71.63
N PHE A 28 -5.50 22.28 -70.44
CA PHE A 28 -4.09 22.33 -70.03
C PHE A 28 -3.57 20.93 -69.63
N ALA A 29 -4.36 20.14 -68.91
CA ALA A 29 -4.02 18.77 -68.54
C ALA A 29 -3.87 17.84 -69.76
N ARG A 30 -4.71 18.02 -70.78
CA ARG A 30 -4.69 17.20 -72.00
C ARG A 30 -3.43 17.41 -72.87
N ARG A 31 -2.71 18.52 -72.69
CA ARG A 31 -1.55 18.90 -73.52
C ARG A 31 -0.20 18.65 -72.83
N SER A 32 -0.19 18.35 -71.53
CA SER A 32 1.03 18.34 -70.72
C SER A 32 1.42 16.97 -70.16
N SER A 33 0.57 15.94 -70.23
CA SER A 33 0.80 14.62 -69.61
C SER A 33 0.85 14.63 -68.07
N TRP A 34 0.50 15.74 -67.42
CA TRP A 34 0.45 15.84 -65.96
C TRP A 34 -0.93 15.43 -65.41
N PRO A 35 -0.98 14.70 -64.28
CA PRO A 35 -2.25 14.28 -63.69
C PRO A 35 -3.00 15.48 -63.10
N LEU A 36 -4.32 15.54 -63.35
CA LEU A 36 -5.19 16.53 -62.70
C LEU A 36 -5.56 16.01 -61.30
N ILE A 37 -5.27 16.81 -60.26
CA ILE A 37 -5.58 16.47 -58.85
C ILE A 37 -6.78 17.31 -58.40
N ILE A 38 -7.89 16.66 -58.06
CA ILE A 38 -9.05 17.33 -57.44
C ILE A 38 -8.97 17.14 -55.94
N ARG A 39 -8.87 18.25 -55.20
CA ARG A 39 -8.87 18.28 -53.74
C ARG A 39 -10.21 18.81 -53.23
N VAL A 40 -10.75 18.17 -52.20
CA VAL A 40 -11.91 18.68 -51.46
C VAL A 40 -11.54 18.85 -49.99
N LYS A 41 -12.06 19.90 -49.38
CA LYS A 41 -11.87 20.24 -47.98
C LYS A 41 -13.06 19.70 -47.18
N SER A 42 -12.78 18.83 -46.21
CA SER A 42 -13.79 18.36 -45.26
C SER A 42 -14.19 19.49 -44.31
N ALA A 43 -15.49 19.71 -44.13
CA ALA A 43 -16.01 20.71 -43.19
C ALA A 43 -15.66 20.42 -41.73
N LEU A 44 -15.33 19.17 -41.39
CA LEU A 44 -15.08 18.73 -40.02
C LEU A 44 -13.59 18.73 -39.63
N SER A 45 -12.65 18.57 -40.56
CA SER A 45 -11.22 18.39 -40.23
C SER A 45 -10.29 19.53 -40.68
N LYS A 46 -10.81 20.56 -41.37
CA LYS A 46 -10.03 21.67 -41.98
C LYS A 46 -8.84 21.25 -42.87
N GLN A 47 -8.65 19.96 -43.15
CA GLN A 47 -7.59 19.42 -44.02
C GLN A 47 -8.10 19.17 -45.44
N TRP A 48 -7.22 19.40 -46.42
CA TRP A 48 -7.46 19.10 -47.83
C TRP A 48 -7.10 17.65 -48.12
N ARG A 49 -8.00 16.89 -48.77
CA ARG A 49 -7.74 15.51 -49.19
C ARG A 49 -7.96 15.35 -50.69
N ASN A 50 -7.11 14.56 -51.35
CA ASN A 50 -7.25 14.22 -52.77
C ASN A 50 -8.38 13.17 -52.91
N LEU A 51 -9.34 13.38 -53.80
CA LEU A 51 -10.44 12.44 -54.03
C LEU A 51 -10.15 11.41 -55.12
N SER A 52 -9.37 11.78 -56.14
CA SER A 52 -9.05 10.89 -57.27
C SER A 52 -7.92 11.47 -58.14
N PHE A 53 -7.21 10.58 -58.83
CA PHE A 53 -6.24 10.90 -59.88
C PHE A 53 -6.84 10.55 -61.24
N ILE A 54 -6.84 11.49 -62.19
CA ILE A 54 -7.20 11.21 -63.59
C ILE A 54 -5.91 11.24 -64.41
N LYS A 55 -5.45 10.06 -64.86
CA LYS A 55 -4.40 9.93 -65.88
C LYS A 55 -5.07 9.83 -67.26
N PHE A 56 -4.72 10.73 -68.18
CA PHE A 56 -5.11 10.59 -69.59
C PHE A 56 -4.06 9.74 -70.31
N ALA A 57 -4.39 8.48 -70.60
CA ALA A 57 -3.61 7.66 -71.52
C ALA A 57 -3.93 8.07 -72.97
N ILE A 58 -2.89 8.25 -73.78
CA ILE A 58 -3.03 8.39 -75.24
C ILE A 58 -3.46 7.00 -75.76
N ALA A 59 -4.53 6.98 -76.55
CA ALA A 59 -5.29 5.80 -77.01
C ALA A 59 -6.31 5.28 -75.98
N GLY A 60 -7.58 5.35 -76.37
CA GLY A 60 -8.74 5.25 -75.49
C GLY A 60 -8.90 3.89 -74.80
N ARG A 61 -8.91 3.93 -73.47
CA ARG A 61 -9.72 3.10 -72.56
C ARG A 61 -9.70 3.80 -71.18
N ILE A 62 -10.87 4.21 -70.69
CA ILE A 62 -11.01 4.79 -69.34
C ILE A 62 -11.11 3.60 -68.38
N ALA A 63 -10.01 3.26 -67.70
CA ALA A 63 -10.05 2.33 -66.59
C ALA A 63 -10.33 3.14 -65.30
N LEU A 64 -11.57 3.05 -64.81
CA LEU A 64 -11.92 3.49 -63.45
C LEU A 64 -11.53 2.36 -62.50
N GLU A 65 -10.30 2.39 -62.00
CA GLU A 65 -9.94 1.58 -60.83
C GLU A 65 -10.68 2.15 -59.61
N ASN A 66 -11.75 1.47 -59.22
CA ASN A 66 -12.34 1.65 -57.90
C ASN A 66 -11.35 1.11 -56.87
N LEU A 67 -10.48 1.98 -56.36
CA LEU A 67 -9.84 1.79 -55.07
C LEU A 67 -10.96 1.74 -54.03
N GLN A 68 -11.45 0.55 -53.72
CA GLN A 68 -12.16 0.30 -52.48
C GLN A 68 -11.21 0.71 -51.36
N LEU A 69 -11.38 1.95 -50.87
CA LEU A 69 -10.93 2.32 -49.55
C LEU A 69 -11.69 1.41 -48.60
N THR A 70 -11.08 0.27 -48.26
CA THR A 70 -11.27 -0.37 -46.97
C THR A 70 -10.85 0.68 -45.96
N GLN A 71 -11.79 1.56 -45.62
CA GLN A 71 -11.72 2.34 -44.42
C GLN A 71 -11.47 1.31 -43.33
N ALA A 72 -10.30 1.35 -42.73
CA ALA A 72 -10.07 0.73 -41.44
C ALA A 72 -11.03 1.43 -40.46
N SER A 73 -12.29 1.06 -40.50
CA SER A 73 -13.27 1.23 -39.41
C SER A 73 -12.91 0.22 -38.32
N LEU A 74 -11.62 0.14 -37.98
CA LEU A 74 -11.17 -0.53 -36.77
C LEU A 74 -11.69 0.30 -35.60
N GLN A 75 -12.85 -0.15 -35.09
CA GLN A 75 -13.12 -0.29 -33.65
C GLN A 75 -13.34 0.97 -32.79
N PHE A 76 -13.74 2.11 -33.35
CA PHE A 76 -14.18 3.24 -32.49
C PHE A 76 -15.49 2.95 -31.71
N SER A 77 -16.36 2.06 -32.21
CA SER A 77 -17.64 1.72 -31.56
C SER A 77 -17.49 0.71 -30.42
N THR A 78 -16.55 -0.23 -30.52
CA THR A 78 -16.24 -1.22 -29.47
C THR A 78 -15.52 -0.59 -28.30
N LEU A 79 -14.59 0.35 -28.54
CA LEU A 79 -13.88 1.07 -27.47
C LEU A 79 -14.85 1.93 -26.61
N LYS A 80 -15.86 2.56 -27.23
CA LYS A 80 -16.89 3.33 -26.51
C LYS A 80 -17.87 2.48 -25.70
N ARG A 81 -18.12 1.22 -26.11
CA ARG A 81 -19.00 0.30 -25.37
C ARG A 81 -18.31 -0.34 -24.16
N GLY A 82 -17.00 -0.57 -24.22
CA GLY A 82 -16.21 -1.13 -23.12
C GLY A 82 -15.75 -0.09 -22.09
N LEU A 83 -15.60 1.18 -22.48
CA LEU A 83 -15.13 2.26 -21.59
C LEU A 83 -15.93 2.41 -20.28
N PRO A 84 -17.28 2.47 -20.27
CA PRO A 84 -18.04 2.55 -19.01
C PRO A 84 -17.84 1.33 -18.11
N PHE A 85 -17.65 0.13 -18.68
CA PHE A 85 -17.35 -1.07 -17.90
C PHE A 85 -15.95 -1.01 -17.29
N ILE A 86 -14.95 -0.54 -18.05
CA ILE A 86 -13.58 -0.34 -17.54
C ILE A 86 -13.57 0.72 -16.43
N ILE A 87 -14.29 1.83 -16.60
CA ILE A 87 -14.44 2.87 -15.57
C ILE A 87 -15.10 2.29 -14.33
N LEU A 88 -16.19 1.53 -14.48
CA LEU A 88 -16.88 0.89 -13.37
C LEU A 88 -15.95 -0.05 -12.60
N VAL A 89 -15.22 -0.94 -13.30
CA VAL A 89 -14.24 -1.84 -12.67
C VAL A 89 -13.15 -1.05 -11.96
N GLY A 90 -12.61 0.00 -12.59
CA GLY A 90 -11.61 0.87 -11.97
C GLY A 90 -12.12 1.53 -10.69
N VAL A 91 -13.35 2.04 -10.69
CA VAL A 91 -13.98 2.64 -9.51
C VAL A 91 -14.18 1.60 -8.40
N VAL A 92 -14.65 0.40 -8.73
CA VAL A 92 -14.82 -0.69 -7.75
C VAL A 92 -13.48 -1.07 -7.10
N VAL A 93 -12.42 -1.20 -7.89
CA VAL A 93 -11.07 -1.49 -7.38
C VAL A 93 -10.57 -0.36 -6.48
N LEU A 94 -10.79 0.90 -6.86
CA LEU A 94 -10.40 2.05 -6.04
C LEU A 94 -11.15 2.09 -4.70
N ILE A 95 -12.46 1.82 -4.69
CA ILE A 95 -13.27 1.74 -3.47
C ILE A 95 -12.77 0.59 -2.58
N ALA A 96 -12.50 -0.57 -3.16
CA ALA A 96 -11.96 -1.71 -2.41
C ALA A 96 -10.58 -1.40 -1.81
N ALA A 97 -9.68 -0.80 -2.59
CA ALA A 97 -8.36 -0.39 -2.12
C ALA A 97 -8.45 0.65 -0.99
N LEU A 98 -9.36 1.62 -1.11
CA LEU A 98 -9.64 2.59 -0.05
C LEU A 98 -10.17 1.91 1.21
N GLY A 99 -11.11 0.97 1.08
CA GLY A 99 -11.65 0.20 2.20
C GLY A 99 -10.56 -0.58 2.94
N VAL A 100 -9.67 -1.26 2.21
CA VAL A 100 -8.51 -1.98 2.78
C VAL A 100 -7.55 -1.00 3.47
N HIS A 101 -7.26 0.14 2.85
CA HIS A 101 -6.38 1.15 3.44
C HIS A 101 -6.95 1.72 4.74
N ILE A 102 -8.26 2.00 4.79
CA ILE A 102 -8.94 2.45 6.00
C ILE A 102 -8.90 1.36 7.07
N ASP A 103 -9.24 0.10 6.73
CA ASP A 103 -9.20 -1.02 7.68
C ASP A 103 -7.81 -1.21 8.29
N TRP A 104 -6.76 -1.04 7.47
CA TRP A 104 -5.37 -1.20 7.87
C TRP A 104 -4.86 -0.07 8.78
N THR A 105 -5.28 1.19 8.51
CA THR A 105 -4.80 2.37 9.23
C THR A 105 -5.67 2.77 10.42
N TRP A 106 -6.93 2.34 10.46
CA TRP A 106 -7.88 2.75 11.49
C TRP A 106 -7.54 2.15 12.86
N LYS A 107 -7.36 3.04 13.84
CA LYS A 107 -7.09 2.69 15.23
C LYS A 107 -8.35 2.19 15.93
N ARG A 108 -8.32 0.95 16.44
CA ARG A 108 -9.44 0.29 17.13
C ARG A 108 -8.94 -0.94 17.91
N LYS A 109 -9.86 -1.64 18.58
CA LYS A 109 -9.59 -3.02 19.01
C LYS A 109 -9.46 -3.91 17.78
N LEU A 110 -8.40 -4.72 17.73
CA LEU A 110 -8.09 -5.54 16.55
C LEU A 110 -8.17 -7.02 16.86
N SER A 111 -8.52 -7.81 15.84
CA SER A 111 -8.31 -9.24 15.88
C SER A 111 -6.80 -9.53 16.06
N PRO A 112 -6.41 -10.59 16.78
CA PRO A 112 -5.00 -11.00 16.91
C PRO A 112 -4.40 -11.57 15.62
N ARG A 113 -5.14 -11.54 14.51
CA ARG A 113 -4.72 -11.94 13.17
C ARG A 113 -5.24 -10.92 12.15
N GLY A 114 -4.39 -10.50 11.21
CA GLY A 114 -4.80 -9.56 10.16
C GLY A 114 -3.66 -8.70 9.64
N GLY A 115 -3.99 -7.51 9.15
CA GLY A 115 -3.04 -6.59 8.56
C GLY A 115 -2.46 -7.07 7.22
N ARG A 116 -1.30 -6.54 6.86
CA ARG A 116 -0.57 -6.93 5.66
C ARG A 116 -0.07 -8.37 5.81
N TYR A 117 -0.19 -9.15 4.74
CA TYR A 117 0.40 -10.48 4.68
C TYR A 117 1.93 -10.43 4.61
N PHE A 118 2.59 -11.20 5.47
CA PHE A 118 4.05 -11.37 5.45
C PHE A 118 4.38 -12.66 4.71
N PHE A 119 5.00 -12.54 3.52
CA PHE A 119 5.37 -13.68 2.67
C PHE A 119 6.49 -14.55 3.26
N HIS A 120 7.21 -14.03 4.26
CA HIS A 120 8.21 -14.74 5.02
C HIS A 120 7.97 -14.52 6.50
N ARG A 121 8.21 -15.55 7.30
CA ARG A 121 8.14 -15.45 8.75
C ARG A 121 9.21 -14.48 9.24
N VAL A 122 8.77 -13.48 9.99
CA VAL A 122 9.64 -12.51 10.67
C VAL A 122 9.63 -12.84 12.15
N GLU A 123 10.82 -12.95 12.72
CA GLU A 123 11.03 -13.12 14.16
C GLU A 123 12.13 -12.18 14.61
N LEU A 124 11.84 -11.41 15.66
CA LEU A 124 12.78 -10.56 16.35
C LEU A 124 13.25 -11.34 17.57
N ALA A 125 14.57 -11.39 17.77
CA ALA A 125 15.21 -12.11 18.88
C ALA A 125 15.03 -11.36 20.21
N VAL A 126 13.78 -11.07 20.58
CA VAL A 126 13.42 -10.44 21.85
C VAL A 126 13.70 -11.45 22.98
N PRO A 127 14.52 -11.11 23.98
CA PRO A 127 14.74 -11.96 25.13
C PRO A 127 13.44 -12.26 25.87
N SER A 128 13.29 -13.48 26.37
CA SER A 128 12.15 -13.85 27.21
C SER A 128 12.49 -13.59 28.68
N PHE A 129 11.61 -12.87 29.38
CA PHE A 129 11.64 -12.78 30.84
C PHE A 129 10.35 -13.36 31.40
N HIS A 130 10.45 -14.15 32.46
CA HIS A 130 9.29 -14.65 33.18
C HIS A 130 8.98 -13.74 34.37
N GLN A 131 7.81 -13.11 34.39
CA GLN A 131 7.45 -12.17 35.47
C GLN A 131 7.46 -12.85 36.85
N SER A 132 7.18 -14.16 36.91
CA SER A 132 7.17 -14.97 38.13
C SER A 132 8.49 -15.70 38.39
N GLU A 133 9.60 -15.24 37.82
CA GLU A 133 10.94 -15.78 38.10
C GLU A 133 11.34 -15.56 39.57
N GLU A 134 11.99 -16.55 40.18
CA GLU A 134 12.32 -16.59 41.61
C GLU A 134 13.06 -15.33 42.09
N LYS A 135 13.92 -14.77 41.23
CA LYS A 135 14.73 -13.58 41.55
C LYS A 135 13.90 -12.36 41.94
N TRP A 136 12.69 -12.18 41.39
CA TRP A 136 11.92 -10.94 41.55
C TRP A 136 10.41 -11.14 41.74
N ARG A 137 9.89 -12.37 41.63
CA ARG A 137 8.45 -12.64 41.71
C ARG A 137 7.77 -12.10 42.96
N ASP A 138 8.52 -11.95 44.06
CA ASP A 138 8.03 -11.54 45.37
C ASP A 138 8.23 -10.03 45.64
N ASP A 139 8.86 -9.30 44.70
CA ASP A 139 9.05 -7.85 44.82
C ASP A 139 7.71 -7.11 44.67
N PRO A 140 7.38 -6.17 45.58
CA PRO A 140 6.19 -5.33 45.45
C PRO A 140 6.23 -4.49 44.17
N LEU A 141 5.12 -4.47 43.43
CA LEU A 141 5.00 -3.68 42.21
C LEU A 141 4.97 -2.19 42.56
N GLY A 142 5.96 -1.44 42.07
CA GLY A 142 6.11 -0.02 42.41
C GLY A 142 6.43 0.23 43.89
N GLY A 143 6.95 -0.76 44.62
CA GLY A 143 7.27 -0.64 46.04
C GLY A 143 6.06 -0.58 46.97
N VAL A 144 4.84 -0.83 46.45
CA VAL A 144 3.59 -0.77 47.20
C VAL A 144 2.96 -2.16 47.22
N ALA A 145 2.81 -2.75 48.42
CA ALA A 145 2.30 -4.11 48.58
C ALA A 145 0.88 -4.30 48.03
N ASP A 146 0.02 -3.27 48.14
CA ASP A 146 -1.37 -3.32 47.68
C ASP A 146 -1.50 -3.42 46.15
N ASN A 147 -0.45 -3.08 45.39
CA ASN A 147 -0.40 -3.25 43.94
C ASN A 147 -0.07 -4.71 43.54
N GLY A 148 0.14 -5.60 44.51
CA GLY A 148 0.62 -6.95 44.28
C GLY A 148 2.12 -7.00 44.04
N THR A 149 2.58 -8.12 43.47
CA THR A 149 4.00 -8.37 43.22
C THR A 149 4.32 -8.40 41.72
N LEU A 150 5.59 -8.32 41.35
CA LEU A 150 6.02 -8.54 39.97
C LEU A 150 5.58 -9.91 39.44
N GLY A 151 5.57 -10.94 40.28
CA GLY A 151 5.13 -12.28 39.89
C GLY A 151 3.65 -12.35 39.52
N GLY A 152 2.79 -11.61 40.23
CA GLY A 152 1.34 -11.57 39.97
C GLY A 152 0.95 -10.60 38.87
N GLU A 153 1.47 -9.38 38.93
CA GLU A 153 0.94 -8.23 38.18
C GLU A 153 1.99 -7.56 37.26
N GLY A 154 3.21 -8.11 37.20
CA GLY A 154 4.37 -7.49 36.55
C GLY A 154 4.44 -7.62 35.02
N CYS A 155 3.42 -8.14 34.33
CA CYS A 155 3.44 -8.38 32.88
C CYS A 155 3.86 -7.14 32.06
N ALA A 156 3.39 -5.95 32.45
CA ALA A 156 3.74 -4.69 31.78
C ALA A 156 5.22 -4.33 31.94
N VAL A 157 5.75 -4.48 33.16
CA VAL A 157 7.16 -4.18 33.48
C VAL A 157 8.08 -5.18 32.77
N ALA A 158 7.74 -6.46 32.84
CA ALA A 158 8.50 -7.51 32.17
C ALA A 158 8.51 -7.31 30.64
N ALA A 159 7.37 -7.03 30.01
CA ALA A 159 7.29 -6.74 28.58
C ALA A 159 8.13 -5.50 28.17
N ALA A 160 8.11 -4.44 28.97
CA ALA A 160 8.96 -3.27 28.75
C ALA A 160 10.45 -3.60 28.87
N ALA A 161 10.84 -4.35 29.90
CA ALA A 161 12.22 -4.80 30.10
C ALA A 161 12.71 -5.69 28.94
N MET A 162 11.87 -6.59 28.41
CA MET A 162 12.18 -7.41 27.24
C MET A 162 12.49 -6.56 26.01
N VAL A 163 11.68 -5.52 25.74
CA VAL A 163 11.90 -4.60 24.62
C VAL A 163 13.18 -3.77 24.82
N PHE A 164 13.45 -3.30 26.04
CA PHE A 164 14.68 -2.54 26.32
C PHE A 164 15.93 -3.42 26.17
N LYS A 165 15.88 -4.66 26.66
CA LYS A 165 16.95 -5.64 26.48
C LYS A 165 17.18 -5.97 25.01
N PHE A 166 16.12 -6.06 24.21
CA PHE A 166 16.22 -6.20 22.75
C PHE A 166 16.96 -5.02 22.09
N TYR A 167 16.81 -3.79 22.60
CA TYR A 167 17.60 -2.63 22.16
C TYR A 167 19.04 -2.60 22.69
N GLY A 168 19.48 -3.62 23.43
CA GLY A 168 20.82 -3.70 24.01
C GLY A 168 20.99 -2.96 25.33
N ILE A 169 19.89 -2.53 25.97
CA ILE A 169 19.94 -1.93 27.31
C ILE A 169 20.05 -3.05 28.34
N ASP A 170 21.05 -3.00 29.21
CA ASP A 170 21.22 -3.99 30.26
C ASP A 170 20.22 -3.77 31.40
N VAL A 171 19.03 -4.37 31.26
CA VAL A 171 17.94 -4.27 32.22
C VAL A 171 17.24 -5.61 32.39
N ASP A 172 16.74 -5.87 33.60
CA ASP A 172 15.80 -6.95 33.92
C ASP A 172 14.51 -6.37 34.55
N PRO A 173 13.44 -7.19 34.74
CA PRO A 173 12.19 -6.71 35.30
C PRO A 173 12.32 -6.09 36.70
N GLN A 174 13.24 -6.59 37.53
CA GLN A 174 13.49 -6.10 38.89
C GLN A 174 14.12 -4.70 38.86
N GLN A 175 15.19 -4.55 38.09
CA GLN A 175 15.89 -3.27 37.92
C GLN A 175 14.94 -2.20 37.38
N LEU A 176 14.10 -2.56 36.41
CA LEU A 176 13.11 -1.63 35.87
C LEU A 176 12.03 -1.27 36.90
N ASN A 177 11.53 -2.24 37.69
CA ASN A 177 10.55 -1.99 38.76
C ASN A 177 11.09 -1.04 39.83
N TRP A 178 12.34 -1.24 40.29
CA TRP A 178 12.97 -0.37 41.28
C TRP A 178 13.20 1.04 40.73
N PHE A 179 13.68 1.15 39.49
CA PHE A 179 13.84 2.45 38.84
C PHE A 179 12.50 3.19 38.75
N LEU A 180 11.46 2.53 38.24
CA LEU A 180 10.13 3.10 38.10
C LEU A 180 9.61 3.55 39.47
N THR A 181 9.78 2.76 40.52
CA THR A 181 9.44 3.16 41.89
C THR A 181 10.11 4.48 42.27
N SER A 182 11.40 4.64 41.98
CA SER A 182 12.17 5.85 42.34
C SER A 182 11.74 7.13 41.59
N VAL A 183 11.11 6.99 40.41
CA VAL A 183 10.68 8.13 39.57
C VAL A 183 9.15 8.30 39.54
N GLY A 184 8.42 7.63 40.44
CA GLY A 184 6.96 7.64 40.44
C GLY A 184 6.35 7.01 39.18
N GLY A 185 7.01 6.01 38.60
CA GLY A 185 6.70 5.29 37.38
C GLY A 185 5.36 4.56 37.32
N TYR A 186 4.53 4.68 38.36
CA TYR A 186 3.25 3.99 38.49
C TYR A 186 2.13 4.95 38.88
N THR A 187 0.92 4.65 38.42
CA THR A 187 -0.31 5.22 38.98
C THR A 187 -0.56 4.68 40.39
N ASP A 188 -1.50 5.29 41.12
CA ASP A 188 -1.97 4.80 42.42
C ASP A 188 -2.57 3.37 42.37
N ARG A 189 -2.86 2.86 41.17
CA ARG A 189 -3.37 1.49 40.94
C ARG A 189 -2.28 0.52 40.48
N GLY A 190 -1.00 0.91 40.56
CA GLY A 190 0.13 0.09 40.13
C GLY A 190 0.30 0.00 38.61
N TRP A 191 -0.38 0.85 37.83
CA TRP A 191 -0.24 0.82 36.36
C TRP A 191 0.99 1.60 35.92
N LEU A 192 1.81 0.96 35.08
CA LEU A 192 3.00 1.53 34.50
C LEU A 192 2.71 2.80 33.68
N TYR A 193 3.44 3.88 33.95
CA TYR A 193 3.60 5.02 33.04
C TYR A 193 4.67 4.69 31.99
N TRP A 194 4.24 4.37 30.76
CA TRP A 194 5.11 3.90 29.67
C TRP A 194 6.16 4.93 29.25
N ASP A 195 5.83 6.22 29.30
CA ASP A 195 6.77 7.31 29.06
C ASP A 195 7.90 7.34 30.10
N ARG A 196 7.57 7.12 31.39
CA ARG A 196 8.55 7.10 32.47
C ARG A 196 9.48 5.90 32.41
N ALA A 197 9.04 4.77 31.87
CA ALA A 197 9.94 3.63 31.64
C ALA A 197 11.11 4.01 30.73
N ALA A 198 10.87 4.81 29.69
CA ALA A 198 11.94 5.25 28.78
C ALA A 198 13.02 6.09 29.47
N TRP A 199 12.73 6.69 30.63
CA TRP A 199 13.71 7.43 31.43
C TRP A 199 14.78 6.54 32.05
N PHE A 200 14.62 5.22 32.02
CA PHE A 200 15.66 4.28 32.44
C PHE A 200 16.93 4.43 31.58
N ALA A 201 16.75 4.69 30.27
CA ALA A 201 17.83 4.87 29.33
C ALA A 201 17.49 5.95 28.30
N PRO A 202 17.40 7.23 28.71
CA PRO A 202 16.81 8.31 27.91
C PRO A 202 17.63 8.66 26.65
N ASN A 203 18.90 8.25 26.61
CA ASN A 203 19.77 8.41 25.44
C ASN A 203 19.73 7.20 24.48
N HIS A 204 19.05 6.11 24.85
CA HIS A 204 19.00 4.87 24.08
C HIS A 204 17.59 4.51 23.62
N VAL A 205 16.55 4.90 24.37
CA VAL A 205 15.16 4.56 24.06
C VAL A 205 14.26 5.77 24.26
N ARG A 206 13.25 5.90 23.40
CA ARG A 206 12.15 6.84 23.59
C ARG A 206 10.81 6.15 23.51
N HIS A 207 9.86 6.57 24.34
CA HIS A 207 8.46 6.21 24.20
C HIS A 207 7.87 6.93 22.98
N VAL A 208 7.15 6.21 22.12
CA VAL A 208 6.62 6.76 20.87
C VAL A 208 5.11 6.73 20.82
N TYR A 209 4.50 5.68 21.36
CA TYR A 209 3.07 5.45 21.19
C TYR A 209 2.46 4.69 22.35
N GLU A 210 1.30 5.17 22.81
CA GLU A 210 0.39 4.46 23.70
C GLU A 210 -1.05 4.84 23.36
N ASP A 211 -1.79 3.95 22.70
CA ASP A 211 -3.24 4.11 22.45
C ASP A 211 -3.84 2.81 21.87
N LEU A 212 -5.02 2.89 21.25
CA LEU A 212 -5.59 1.88 20.36
C LEU A 212 -4.62 1.47 19.25
N ALA A 213 -4.72 0.21 18.84
CA ALA A 213 -3.87 -0.36 17.80
C ALA A 213 -4.44 -0.11 16.39
N SER A 214 -3.58 -0.06 15.38
CA SER A 214 -3.94 -0.31 13.99
C SER A 214 -3.02 -1.39 13.42
N TYR A 215 -3.44 -2.10 12.38
CA TYR A 215 -2.57 -3.08 11.73
C TYR A 215 -1.33 -2.42 11.13
N ASP A 216 -1.47 -1.24 10.54
CA ASP A 216 -0.35 -0.44 10.02
C ASP A 216 0.72 -0.17 11.09
N LEU A 217 0.32 0.23 12.30
CA LEU A 217 1.29 0.49 13.38
C LEU A 217 2.05 -0.77 13.79
N ILE A 218 1.40 -1.93 13.85
CA ILE A 218 2.08 -3.18 14.21
C ILE A 218 2.98 -3.65 13.05
N ASP A 219 2.43 -3.72 11.84
CA ASP A 219 3.12 -4.21 10.65
C ASP A 219 4.34 -3.36 10.29
N SER A 220 4.21 -2.03 10.34
CA SER A 220 5.30 -1.10 10.02
C SER A 220 6.42 -1.12 11.07
N ASN A 221 6.11 -1.41 12.33
CA ASN A 221 7.12 -1.63 13.36
C ASN A 221 7.86 -2.94 13.13
N LEU A 222 7.14 -4.06 12.92
CA LEU A 222 7.76 -5.36 12.65
C LEU A 222 8.62 -5.35 11.38
N ALA A 223 8.15 -4.70 10.31
CA ALA A 223 8.90 -4.56 9.06
C ALA A 223 10.21 -3.76 9.24
N ARG A 224 10.28 -2.87 10.24
CA ARG A 224 11.48 -2.10 10.60
C ARG A 224 12.32 -2.78 11.69
N GLY A 225 11.98 -4.00 12.09
CA GLY A 225 12.68 -4.73 13.14
C GLY A 225 12.38 -4.22 14.56
N ASN A 226 11.27 -3.53 14.77
CA ASN A 226 10.87 -2.99 16.05
C ASN A 226 9.75 -3.84 16.69
N PRO A 227 9.99 -4.47 17.86
CA PRO A 227 8.93 -5.18 18.57
C PRO A 227 7.95 -4.18 19.20
N VAL A 228 6.72 -4.63 19.41
CA VAL A 228 5.66 -3.80 20.02
C VAL A 228 4.99 -4.54 21.17
N ILE A 229 4.43 -3.80 22.11
CA ILE A 229 3.76 -4.35 23.29
C ILE A 229 2.27 -4.17 23.11
N VAL A 230 1.49 -5.23 23.31
CA VAL A 230 0.04 -5.17 23.21
C VAL A 230 -0.62 -5.51 24.53
N ARG A 231 -1.74 -4.85 24.79
CA ARG A 231 -2.65 -5.19 25.88
C ARG A 231 -3.72 -6.15 25.35
N VAL A 232 -3.92 -7.25 26.06
CA VAL A 232 -5.00 -8.20 25.82
C VAL A 232 -5.77 -8.48 27.11
N ARG A 233 -6.89 -9.17 26.96
CA ARG A 233 -7.76 -9.58 28.07
C ARG A 233 -7.80 -11.10 28.14
N LEU A 234 -7.14 -11.68 29.14
CA LEU A 234 -7.18 -13.12 29.35
C LEU A 234 -8.56 -13.56 29.85
N ARG A 235 -8.78 -14.89 29.86
CA ARG A 235 -9.97 -15.49 30.48
C ARG A 235 -10.12 -14.99 31.92
N GLY A 236 -11.33 -14.64 32.32
CA GLY A 236 -11.60 -14.05 33.64
C GLY A 236 -11.43 -12.53 33.71
N GLY A 237 -11.09 -11.87 32.60
CA GLY A 237 -11.05 -10.40 32.56
C GLY A 237 -9.73 -9.79 33.05
N VAL A 238 -8.70 -10.60 33.26
CA VAL A 238 -7.37 -10.14 33.68
C VAL A 238 -6.68 -9.41 32.54
N THR A 239 -6.17 -8.21 32.83
CA THR A 239 -5.36 -7.44 31.88
C THR A 239 -4.01 -8.11 31.74
N HIS A 240 -3.55 -8.33 30.51
CA HIS A 240 -2.25 -8.93 30.27
C HIS A 240 -1.50 -8.17 29.18
N PHE A 241 -0.18 -8.08 29.33
CA PHE A 241 0.71 -7.43 28.36
C PHE A 241 1.71 -8.44 27.80
N VAL A 242 1.82 -8.47 26.48
CA VAL A 242 2.75 -9.35 25.75
C VAL A 242 3.48 -8.57 24.68
N VAL A 243 4.65 -9.06 24.27
CA VAL A 243 5.45 -8.44 23.21
C VAL A 243 5.14 -9.15 21.90
N ILE A 244 4.58 -8.45 20.90
CA ILE A 244 4.60 -8.93 19.51
C ILE A 244 6.02 -8.77 18.99
N ALA A 245 6.67 -9.90 18.75
CA ALA A 245 8.05 -10.01 18.32
C ALA A 245 8.18 -10.72 16.97
N GLY A 246 7.08 -10.92 16.25
CA GLY A 246 7.13 -11.55 14.94
C GLY A 246 5.78 -11.64 14.23
N LYS A 247 5.83 -12.15 13.00
CA LYS A 247 4.65 -12.38 12.18
C LYS A 247 4.88 -13.52 11.19
N ASP A 248 3.88 -14.39 11.05
CA ASP A 248 3.86 -15.50 10.10
C ASP A 248 2.57 -15.43 9.27
N GLY A 249 2.69 -15.00 8.01
CA GLY A 249 1.53 -14.68 7.18
C GLY A 249 0.67 -13.55 7.77
N PHE A 250 -0.47 -13.89 8.35
CA PHE A 250 -1.38 -12.95 9.04
C PHE A 250 -1.30 -13.04 10.57
N ASP A 251 -0.58 -14.02 11.10
CA ASP A 251 -0.55 -14.32 12.53
C ASP A 251 0.58 -13.57 13.22
N TYR A 252 0.24 -12.77 14.23
CA TYR A 252 1.24 -12.14 15.09
C TYR A 252 1.83 -13.16 16.06
N LEU A 253 3.16 -13.18 16.19
CA LEU A 253 3.88 -14.05 17.11
C LEU A 253 4.33 -13.24 18.33
N ILE A 254 4.14 -13.80 19.52
CA ILE A 254 4.39 -13.12 20.78
C ILE A 254 5.42 -13.82 21.65
N ALA A 255 6.19 -13.01 22.37
CA ALA A 255 6.90 -13.40 23.57
C ALA A 255 6.05 -12.95 24.77
N ASP A 256 5.65 -13.92 25.60
CA ASP A 256 4.71 -13.72 26.70
C ASP A 256 5.44 -13.78 28.05
N PRO A 257 5.48 -12.70 28.84
CA PRO A 257 6.16 -12.71 30.13
C PRO A 257 5.44 -13.50 31.23
N GLY A 258 4.19 -13.90 31.02
CA GLY A 258 3.41 -14.69 31.96
C GLY A 258 3.65 -16.20 31.81
N ALA A 259 2.55 -16.96 31.85
CA ALA A 259 2.59 -18.43 31.77
C ALA A 259 3.19 -18.96 30.45
N GLY A 260 3.20 -18.16 29.39
CA GLY A 260 3.80 -18.52 28.10
C GLY A 260 5.31 -18.30 27.99
N SER A 261 6.00 -17.82 29.03
CA SER A 261 7.42 -17.41 28.97
C SER A 261 8.39 -18.48 28.48
N ALA A 262 8.14 -19.75 28.84
CA ALA A 262 8.95 -20.89 28.44
C ALA A 262 8.65 -21.41 27.01
N ARG A 263 7.60 -20.89 26.35
CA ARG A 263 7.16 -21.38 25.03
C ARG A 263 7.93 -20.79 23.86
N GLY A 264 8.74 -19.74 24.09
CA GLY A 264 9.30 -18.94 23.01
C GLY A 264 8.20 -18.17 22.26
N LEU A 265 8.38 -17.95 20.96
CA LEU A 265 7.40 -17.25 20.13
C LEU A 265 6.22 -18.16 19.74
N TYR A 266 5.00 -17.73 20.06
CA TYR A 266 3.78 -18.44 19.66
C TYR A 266 2.69 -17.48 19.15
N PRO A 267 1.71 -17.96 18.37
CA PRO A 267 0.65 -17.10 17.83
C PRO A 267 -0.20 -16.42 18.90
N LEU A 268 -0.33 -15.09 18.81
CA LEU A 268 -1.13 -14.26 19.73
C LEU A 268 -2.58 -14.73 19.84
N ARG A 269 -3.15 -15.24 18.74
CA ARG A 269 -4.53 -15.76 18.69
C ARG A 269 -4.80 -16.86 19.72
N GLU A 270 -3.77 -17.57 20.19
CA GLU A 270 -3.92 -18.62 21.20
C GLU A 270 -4.36 -18.08 22.56
N LEU A 271 -4.13 -16.80 22.84
CA LEU A 271 -4.66 -16.15 24.04
C LEU A 271 -6.18 -15.95 24.00
N GLY A 272 -6.80 -16.10 22.82
CA GLY A 272 -8.25 -16.00 22.65
C GLY A 272 -8.81 -14.60 22.93
N SER A 273 -8.03 -13.56 22.65
CA SER A 273 -8.37 -12.18 22.97
C SER A 273 -8.04 -11.23 21.82
N ASP A 274 -8.83 -10.16 21.70
CA ASP A 274 -8.51 -9.04 20.81
C ASP A 274 -7.37 -8.19 21.38
N ILE A 275 -6.64 -7.55 20.47
CA ILE A 275 -5.67 -6.51 20.83
C ILE A 275 -6.46 -5.29 21.29
N GLU A 276 -6.41 -4.99 22.58
CA GLU A 276 -7.15 -3.87 23.17
C GLU A 276 -6.41 -2.55 23.07
N ALA A 277 -5.09 -2.59 23.05
CA ALA A 277 -4.24 -1.42 22.95
C ALA A 277 -2.80 -1.79 22.54
N LEU A 278 -2.06 -0.80 22.06
CA LEU A 278 -0.68 -0.91 21.57
C LEU A 278 0.21 0.06 22.33
N ARG A 279 1.43 -0.37 22.63
CA ARG A 279 2.55 0.50 22.99
C ARG A 279 3.77 0.14 22.17
N PHE A 280 4.59 1.13 21.84
CA PHE A 280 5.93 0.84 21.38
C PHE A 280 6.90 1.97 21.70
N TYR A 281 8.15 1.55 21.82
CA TYR A 281 9.31 2.40 21.95
C TYR A 281 10.07 2.40 20.63
N GLU A 282 11.04 3.30 20.49
CA GLU A 282 12.02 3.23 19.42
C GLU A 282 13.42 3.45 20.00
N PRO A 283 14.45 2.74 19.50
CA PRO A 283 15.83 3.01 19.87
C PRO A 283 16.28 4.36 19.28
N ILE A 284 17.11 5.08 20.03
CA ILE A 284 17.76 6.31 19.58
C ILE A 284 19.04 5.91 18.84
N ALA A 285 19.26 6.49 17.66
CA ALA A 285 20.15 5.98 16.59
C ALA A 285 21.65 5.80 16.91
N ALA A 286 22.11 5.97 18.16
CA ALA A 286 23.49 5.64 18.56
C ALA A 286 23.80 4.13 18.49
N ALA A 287 22.77 3.27 18.52
CA ALA A 287 22.93 1.81 18.46
C ALA A 287 23.17 1.27 17.02
N ASN A 288 22.64 1.94 16.00
CA ASN A 288 22.76 1.47 14.61
C ASN A 288 24.13 1.78 13.98
N SER A 289 24.79 2.85 14.41
CA SER A 289 26.16 3.16 13.96
C SER A 289 27.18 2.12 14.43
N GLN A 290 26.98 1.48 15.59
CA GLN A 290 27.88 0.43 16.06
C GLN A 290 27.64 -0.93 15.39
N LEU A 291 26.41 -1.23 15.01
CA LEU A 291 26.07 -2.44 14.22
C LEU A 291 26.59 -2.35 12.77
N SER A 292 26.56 -1.17 12.16
CA SER A 292 27.18 -0.94 10.84
C SER A 292 28.70 -0.95 10.90
N ALA A 293 29.32 -0.28 11.88
CA ALA A 293 30.78 -0.26 12.03
C ALA A 293 31.37 -1.66 12.31
N LYS A 294 30.67 -2.52 13.06
CA LYS A 294 31.13 -3.89 13.35
C LYS A 294 31.03 -4.83 12.15
N ARG A 295 30.19 -4.53 11.15
CA ARG A 295 30.10 -5.28 9.88
C ARG A 295 31.15 -4.88 8.85
N GLU A 296 31.65 -3.65 8.90
CA GLU A 296 32.68 -3.17 7.97
C GLU A 296 34.09 -3.60 8.37
N THR A 297 34.35 -3.84 9.67
CA THR A 297 35.67 -4.30 10.15
C THR A 297 35.86 -5.82 10.08
N SER A 298 34.87 -6.57 9.60
CA SER A 298 34.91 -8.04 9.52
C SER A 298 34.92 -8.60 8.09
N ASN A 299 35.27 -7.78 7.09
CA ASN A 299 35.47 -8.19 5.70
C ASN A 299 36.92 -7.97 5.27
#